data_AF-A0A3A9GW75-F1
#
_entry.id   AF-A0A3A9GW75-F1
#
_cell.length_a   1.000
_cell.length_b   1.000
_cell.length_c   1.000
_cell.angle_alpha   90.00
_cell.angle_beta   90.00
_cell.angle_gamma   90.00
#
_symmetry.space_group_name_H-M   'P 1'
#
loop_
_entity.id
_entity.type
_entity.pdbx_description
1 polymer ?
#
loop_
_entity_poly.entity_id
_entity_poly.type
_entity_poly.pdbx_seq_one_letter_code
_entity_poly.pdbx_strand_id
1 'polypeptide(L)'
;MAETKKKGRLFDLPETKGSFQLKGVVSGVEKENFYKEIKTKSNKDMRMINFGVGYAEGSTLYVNLQGMEQENVYFSKKAEKKGDKPETAKVPWADRFSYNREGFRLIGKNIGVKKKVDENGKTMNDKKVMTDFDACKEVSENLKDGASVFIRGGLDYSSFLDNNGNKKTSTKLVPNQISLCSDIDFSDGNFTQQNDFIQVIVFMGIDQEKGNDKPTGRFVVSAKVITYSNIEDVEFIIENKDLANKFKKSLKPYNAIQVSGHMVASTQTETIEDDDDNWGEEVSMEKVLAPTKREFIITNAKGSTVDKELYTEANVTEAVSKIVQANKAENDFGGDVDGDNWGEADLDSGNDEDEAW
;
A
#
# COMPACT_ATOMS: atom_id res chain seq x y z
N MET A 1 -25.94 -10.84 23.86
CA MET A 1 -24.53 -10.51 23.57
C MET A 1 -24.05 -11.53 22.58
N ALA A 2 -24.05 -11.18 21.29
CA ALA A 2 -23.50 -12.03 20.26
C ALA A 2 -21.99 -11.84 20.27
N GLU A 3 -21.25 -12.92 20.58
CA GLU A 3 -19.81 -12.95 20.37
C GLU A 3 -19.57 -12.79 18.87
N THR A 4 -19.06 -11.62 18.46
CA THR A 4 -18.58 -11.40 17.10
C THR A 4 -17.38 -12.34 16.90
N LYS A 5 -17.63 -13.52 16.32
CA LYS A 5 -16.58 -14.42 15.87
C LYS A 5 -15.74 -13.64 14.85
N LYS A 6 -14.51 -13.26 15.22
CA LYS A 6 -13.50 -12.89 14.22
C LYS A 6 -13.49 -13.99 13.17
N LYS A 7 -13.76 -13.67 11.90
CA LYS A 7 -13.56 -14.60 10.78
C LYS A 7 -12.13 -15.14 10.93
N GLY A 8 -12.01 -16.42 11.27
CA GLY A 8 -10.73 -17.08 11.34
C GLY A 8 -10.07 -17.03 9.96
N ARG A 9 -8.74 -17.11 9.94
CA ARG A 9 -7.99 -17.17 8.69
C ARG A 9 -8.53 -18.31 7.80
N LEU A 10 -8.86 -18.01 6.54
CA LEU A 10 -9.54 -18.96 5.64
C LEU A 10 -8.63 -20.08 5.13
N PHE A 11 -7.32 -19.84 5.07
CA PHE A 11 -6.33 -20.77 4.56
C PHE A 11 -4.97 -20.58 5.27
N ASP A 12 -4.13 -21.62 5.21
CA ASP A 12 -2.89 -21.70 5.99
C ASP A 12 -1.62 -21.28 5.22
N LEU A 13 -1.74 -20.82 3.98
CA LEU A 13 -0.60 -20.27 3.22
C LEU A 13 -0.03 -19.04 3.91
N PRO A 14 1.29 -18.96 4.19
CA PRO A 14 1.89 -17.76 4.79
C PRO A 14 1.64 -16.51 3.94
N GLU A 15 1.46 -15.36 4.60
CA GLU A 15 1.31 -14.09 3.87
C GLU A 15 2.61 -13.71 3.17
N THR A 16 2.51 -13.24 1.93
CA THR A 16 3.64 -12.71 1.19
C THR A 16 3.79 -11.22 1.49
N LYS A 17 4.65 -10.89 2.46
CA LYS A 17 4.77 -9.53 2.99
C LYS A 17 5.45 -8.57 2.01
N GLY A 18 4.95 -7.33 2.02
CA GLY A 18 5.51 -6.18 1.32
C GLY A 18 5.86 -5.04 2.25
N SER A 19 6.86 -4.25 1.88
CA SER A 19 7.21 -3.01 2.57
C SER A 19 7.73 -1.97 1.61
N PHE A 20 7.61 -0.70 1.99
CA PHE A 20 8.10 0.42 1.21
C PHE A 20 8.87 1.43 2.06
N GLN A 21 9.71 2.21 1.39
CA GLN A 21 10.31 3.44 1.88
C GLN A 21 10.04 4.56 0.89
N LEU A 22 9.63 5.71 1.38
CA LEU A 22 9.27 6.86 0.57
C LEU A 22 9.79 8.12 1.24
N LYS A 23 10.61 8.89 0.54
CA LYS A 23 11.08 10.21 0.95
C LYS A 23 10.60 11.23 -0.08
N GLY A 24 10.00 12.31 0.39
CA GLY A 24 9.42 13.29 -0.52
C GLY A 24 8.77 14.48 0.16
N VAL A 25 8.14 15.31 -0.65
CA VAL A 25 7.47 16.55 -0.23
C VAL A 25 5.96 16.30 -0.18
N VAL A 26 5.34 16.68 0.94
CA VAL A 26 3.90 16.49 1.18
C VAL A 26 3.06 17.43 0.31
N SER A 27 1.95 16.91 -0.19
CA SER A 27 0.93 17.67 -0.93
C SER A 27 -0.48 17.17 -0.63
N GLY A 28 -1.47 18.05 -0.70
CA GLY A 28 -2.88 17.70 -0.63
C GLY A 28 -3.42 17.53 0.79
N VAL A 29 -2.74 18.06 1.81
CA VAL A 29 -3.29 18.06 3.19
C VAL A 29 -4.39 19.10 3.40
N GLU A 30 -4.54 20.04 2.48
CA GLU A 30 -5.60 21.05 2.51
C GLU A 30 -6.87 20.59 1.77
N LYS A 31 -6.81 19.45 1.06
CA LYS A 31 -7.96 18.89 0.35
C LYS A 31 -8.98 18.32 1.34
N GLU A 32 -10.27 18.40 1.00
CA GLU A 32 -11.35 17.89 1.86
C GLU A 32 -11.20 16.40 2.19
N ASN A 33 -10.61 15.62 1.29
CA ASN A 33 -10.40 14.18 1.48
C ASN A 33 -9.11 13.83 2.23
N PHE A 34 -8.31 14.81 2.66
CA PHE A 34 -7.09 14.57 3.41
C PHE A 34 -7.35 13.83 4.72
N TYR A 35 -8.35 14.26 5.47
CA TYR A 35 -8.72 13.70 6.76
C TYR A 35 -10.23 13.52 6.83
N LYS A 36 -10.67 12.30 7.15
CA LYS A 36 -12.09 11.99 7.33
C LYS A 36 -12.29 11.27 8.66
N GLU A 37 -13.35 11.63 9.36
CA GLU A 37 -13.87 10.91 10.52
C GLU A 37 -15.28 10.42 10.19
N ILE A 38 -15.50 9.12 10.27
CA ILE A 38 -16.79 8.48 9.96
C ILE A 38 -17.19 7.51 11.06
N LYS A 39 -18.49 7.18 11.12
CA LYS A 39 -18.98 6.04 11.90
C LYS A 39 -19.08 4.80 11.03
N THR A 40 -18.53 3.68 11.51
CA THR A 40 -18.67 2.38 10.86
C THR A 40 -20.11 1.86 11.00
N LYS A 41 -20.46 0.82 10.23
CA LYS A 41 -21.72 0.06 10.40
C LYS A 41 -21.87 -0.50 11.82
N SER A 42 -20.76 -0.81 12.48
CA SER A 42 -20.69 -1.25 13.88
C SER A 42 -20.73 -0.11 14.91
N ASN A 43 -21.04 1.11 14.48
CA ASN A 43 -21.12 2.33 15.31
C ASN A 43 -19.82 2.69 16.04
N LYS A 44 -18.67 2.26 15.51
CA LYS A 44 -17.34 2.64 16.00
C LYS A 44 -16.81 3.81 15.18
N ASP A 45 -16.10 4.73 15.82
CA ASP A 45 -15.48 5.84 15.08
C ASP A 45 -14.27 5.34 14.29
N MET A 46 -14.12 5.83 13.08
CA MET A 46 -13.00 5.53 12.18
C MET A 46 -12.42 6.81 11.62
N ARG A 47 -11.10 6.91 11.66
CA ARG A 47 -10.34 8.01 11.08
C ARG A 47 -9.53 7.52 9.91
N MET A 48 -9.43 8.34 8.89
CA MET A 48 -8.68 8.08 7.68
C MET A 48 -7.88 9.31 7.30
N ILE A 49 -6.67 9.09 6.79
CA ILE A 49 -5.89 10.09 6.08
C ILE A 49 -5.46 9.59 4.71
N ASN A 50 -5.44 10.49 3.73
CA ASN A 50 -4.90 10.28 2.40
C ASN A 50 -4.17 11.54 1.93
N PHE A 51 -2.88 11.44 1.62
CA PHE A 51 -2.11 12.58 1.14
C PHE A 51 -1.06 12.16 0.12
N GLY A 52 -0.70 13.08 -0.76
CA GLY A 52 0.34 12.90 -1.75
C GLY A 52 1.73 13.14 -1.17
N VAL A 53 2.70 12.37 -1.66
CA VAL A 53 4.12 12.58 -1.41
C VAL A 53 4.83 12.63 -2.77
N GLY A 54 5.24 13.83 -3.15
CA GLY A 54 6.08 14.06 -4.32
C GLY A 54 7.47 13.48 -4.09
N TYR A 55 7.89 12.53 -4.90
CA TYR A 55 9.21 11.87 -4.77
C TYR A 55 10.20 12.31 -5.85
N ALA A 56 9.69 12.93 -6.91
CA ALA A 56 10.43 13.64 -7.95
C ALA A 56 9.51 14.74 -8.52
N GLU A 57 10.05 15.64 -9.33
CA GLU A 57 9.26 16.67 -10.00
C GLU A 57 8.13 16.03 -10.82
N GLY A 58 6.90 16.55 -10.65
CA GLY A 58 5.69 16.02 -11.30
C GLY A 58 5.25 14.62 -10.85
N SER A 59 5.95 13.96 -9.94
CA SER A 59 5.74 12.55 -9.59
C SER A 59 5.30 12.36 -8.15
N THR A 60 4.05 11.91 -7.94
CA THR A 60 3.43 11.82 -6.60
C THR A 60 2.89 10.42 -6.31
N LEU A 61 3.18 9.89 -5.11
CA LEU A 61 2.55 8.67 -4.58
C LEU A 61 1.63 9.02 -3.41
N TYR A 62 0.45 8.43 -3.39
CA TYR A 62 -0.52 8.60 -2.31
C TYR A 62 -0.32 7.60 -1.16
N VAL A 63 -0.22 8.13 0.05
CA VAL A 63 -0.07 7.39 1.31
C VAL A 63 -1.39 7.40 2.06
N ASN A 64 -1.81 6.23 2.53
CA ASN A 64 -3.12 6.02 3.14
C ASN A 64 -2.97 5.38 4.51
N LEU A 65 -3.60 5.96 5.53
CA LEU A 65 -3.70 5.35 6.85
C LEU A 65 -5.14 5.43 7.33
N GLN A 66 -5.64 4.34 7.89
CA GLN A 66 -6.94 4.30 8.53
C GLN A 66 -6.81 3.61 9.87
N GLY A 67 -7.61 4.03 10.84
CA GLY A 67 -7.73 3.37 12.12
C GLY A 67 -9.13 3.52 12.68
N MET A 68 -9.61 2.48 13.34
CA MET A 68 -10.87 2.50 14.08
C MET A 68 -10.61 2.54 15.59
N GLU A 69 -11.61 2.99 16.34
CA GLU A 69 -11.66 2.70 17.77
C GLU A 69 -11.67 1.19 18.02
N GLN A 70 -10.87 0.78 18.99
CA GLN A 70 -10.74 -0.61 19.40
C GLN A 70 -11.32 -0.79 20.80
N GLU A 71 -11.56 -2.04 21.20
CA GLU A 71 -11.92 -2.32 22.60
C GLU A 71 -10.69 -2.29 23.50
N ASN A 72 -9.54 -2.72 22.96
CA ASN A 72 -8.29 -2.84 23.67
C ASN A 72 -7.13 -2.49 22.73
N VAL A 73 -6.09 -1.90 23.30
CA VAL A 73 -4.78 -1.75 22.68
C VAL A 73 -3.80 -2.75 23.27
N TYR A 74 -2.68 -2.94 22.58
CA TYR A 74 -1.64 -3.85 23.02
C TYR A 74 -0.33 -3.12 23.24
N PHE A 75 0.29 -3.39 24.38
CA PHE A 75 1.64 -2.96 24.68
C PHE A 75 2.58 -4.16 24.64
N SER A 76 3.83 -3.94 24.27
CA SER A 76 4.86 -4.98 24.26
C SER A 76 6.10 -4.57 25.05
N LYS A 77 6.69 -5.54 25.74
CA LYS A 77 8.02 -5.45 26.33
C LYS A 77 8.93 -6.42 25.60
N LYS A 78 10.09 -5.92 25.14
CA LYS A 78 11.07 -6.77 24.47
C LYS A 78 11.52 -7.88 25.41
N ALA A 79 11.67 -9.09 24.87
CA ALA A 79 12.24 -10.18 25.63
C ALA A 79 13.70 -9.88 26.01
N GLU A 80 14.12 -10.34 27.18
CA GLU A 80 15.48 -10.14 27.68
C GLU A 80 16.51 -10.94 26.88
N LYS A 81 16.10 -12.09 26.32
CA LYS A 81 16.94 -12.95 25.48
C LYS A 81 16.55 -12.80 24.01
N LYS A 82 17.56 -12.72 23.14
CA LYS A 82 17.38 -12.67 21.68
C LYS A 82 16.78 -13.99 21.19
N GLY A 83 15.58 -13.91 20.61
CA GLY A 83 14.84 -15.07 20.08
C GLY A 83 13.57 -15.41 20.84
N ASP A 84 13.44 -14.94 22.08
CA ASP A 84 12.23 -15.15 22.88
C ASP A 84 11.10 -14.21 22.45
N LYS A 85 9.85 -14.67 22.64
CA LYS A 85 8.66 -13.87 22.33
C LYS A 85 8.56 -12.67 23.27
N PRO A 86 8.22 -11.47 22.78
CA PRO A 86 7.98 -10.32 23.63
C PRO A 86 6.79 -10.59 24.57
N GLU A 87 6.86 -10.06 25.79
CA GLU A 87 5.71 -10.03 26.69
C GLU A 87 4.71 -9.01 26.15
N THR A 88 3.41 -9.36 26.11
CA THR A 88 2.35 -8.46 25.66
C THR A 88 1.33 -8.22 26.77
N ALA A 89 0.83 -6.99 26.85
CA ALA A 89 -0.23 -6.59 27.76
C ALA A 89 -1.41 -6.08 26.95
N LYS A 90 -2.59 -6.64 27.21
CA LYS A 90 -3.87 -6.17 26.69
C LYS A 90 -4.39 -5.08 27.62
N VAL A 91 -4.66 -3.89 27.10
CA VAL A 91 -5.06 -2.70 27.86
C VAL A 91 -6.36 -2.17 27.28
N PRO A 92 -7.38 -1.85 28.11
CA PRO A 92 -8.61 -1.23 27.62
C PRO A 92 -8.34 0.04 26.82
N TRP A 93 -9.13 0.30 25.78
CA TRP A 93 -8.94 1.46 24.89
C TRP A 93 -8.93 2.81 25.63
N ALA A 94 -9.76 2.96 26.65
CA ALA A 94 -9.84 4.16 27.47
C ALA A 94 -8.54 4.46 28.24
N ASP A 95 -7.76 3.43 28.57
CA ASP A 95 -6.55 3.53 29.39
C ASP A 95 -5.27 3.65 28.55
N ARG A 96 -5.38 3.70 27.21
CA ARG A 96 -4.23 3.65 26.30
C ARG A 96 -3.23 4.79 26.49
N PHE A 97 -3.66 5.93 27.03
CA PHE A 97 -2.79 7.09 27.28
C PHE A 97 -2.19 7.12 28.68
N SER A 98 -2.76 6.40 29.64
CA SER A 98 -2.33 6.38 31.04
C SER A 98 -1.51 5.14 31.39
N TYR A 99 -1.58 4.08 30.59
CA TYR A 99 -0.82 2.86 30.83
C TYR A 99 0.70 3.06 30.71
N ASN A 100 1.41 2.80 31.81
CA ASN A 100 2.83 3.11 31.95
C ASN A 100 3.65 1.99 32.63
N ARG A 101 3.23 0.71 32.51
CA ARG A 101 3.96 -0.42 33.07
C ARG A 101 5.41 -0.42 32.58
N GLU A 102 6.35 -0.59 33.49
CA GLU A 102 7.79 -0.48 33.20
C GLU A 102 8.22 -1.43 32.06
N GLY A 103 8.93 -0.86 31.07
CA GLY A 103 9.47 -1.59 29.92
C GLY A 103 8.44 -1.89 28.82
N PHE A 104 7.16 -1.65 29.04
CA PHE A 104 6.12 -1.80 28.02
C PHE A 104 6.00 -0.55 27.15
N ARG A 105 5.82 -0.75 25.85
CA ARG A 105 5.56 0.31 24.87
C ARG A 105 4.37 -0.07 24.00
N LEU A 106 3.57 0.92 23.64
CA LEU A 106 2.42 0.73 22.74
C LEU A 106 2.90 0.07 21.44
N ILE A 107 2.16 -0.93 20.96
CA ILE A 107 2.32 -1.45 19.61
C ILE A 107 1.52 -0.53 18.68
N GLY A 108 2.20 0.20 17.80
CA GLY A 108 1.56 1.20 16.98
C GLY A 108 2.48 1.84 15.93
N LYS A 109 2.02 2.94 15.36
CA LYS A 109 2.66 3.74 14.31
C LYS A 109 3.63 4.74 14.92
N ASN A 110 4.79 4.90 14.30
CA ASN A 110 5.81 5.87 14.72
C ASN A 110 5.57 7.20 14.02
N ILE A 111 5.01 8.17 14.72
CA ILE A 111 4.62 9.47 14.17
C ILE A 111 5.56 10.55 14.71
N GLY A 112 6.15 11.32 13.80
CA GLY A 112 7.08 12.42 14.10
C GLY A 112 6.87 13.58 13.13
N VAL A 113 5.62 14.04 13.02
CA VAL A 113 5.18 15.11 12.11
C VAL A 113 5.22 16.51 12.74
N LYS A 114 5.68 16.61 13.99
CA LYS A 114 5.85 17.84 14.74
C LYS A 114 7.30 17.96 15.20
N LYS A 115 7.85 19.18 15.25
CA LYS A 115 9.16 19.46 15.83
C LYS A 115 9.06 19.84 17.30
N LYS A 116 10.09 19.53 18.08
CA LYS A 116 10.32 20.01 19.45
C LYS A 116 11.80 20.38 19.63
N VAL A 117 12.06 21.25 20.60
CA VAL A 117 13.42 21.58 21.03
C VAL A 117 13.80 20.63 22.16
N ASP A 118 14.95 19.97 22.05
CA ASP A 118 15.47 19.12 23.12
C ASP A 118 16.17 19.93 24.23
N GLU A 119 16.60 19.24 25.28
CA GLU A 119 17.31 19.83 26.43
C GLU A 119 18.61 20.54 26.04
N ASN A 120 19.16 20.24 24.86
CA ASN A 120 20.39 20.84 24.32
C ASN A 120 20.10 21.97 23.32
N GLY A 121 18.84 22.39 23.16
CA GLY A 121 18.44 23.44 22.22
C GLY A 121 18.34 22.98 20.76
N LYS A 122 18.47 21.68 20.48
CA LYS A 122 18.40 21.13 19.12
C LYS A 122 16.97 20.83 18.72
N THR A 123 16.60 21.27 17.52
CA THR A 123 15.30 20.93 16.92
C THR A 123 15.31 19.48 16.46
N MET A 124 14.37 18.68 16.97
CA MET A 124 14.17 17.29 16.61
C MET A 124 12.69 16.97 16.43
N ASN A 125 12.35 15.84 15.81
CA ASN A 125 10.96 15.42 15.72
C ASN A 125 10.44 15.01 17.11
N ASP A 126 9.24 15.44 17.45
CA ASP A 126 8.49 14.89 18.57
C ASP A 126 7.94 13.52 18.19
N LYS A 127 8.74 12.49 18.44
CA LYS A 127 8.43 11.11 18.08
C LYS A 127 7.47 10.50 19.08
N LYS A 128 6.31 10.08 18.61
CA LYS A 128 5.27 9.39 19.37
C LYS A 128 4.97 8.03 18.75
N VAL A 129 4.60 7.06 19.58
CA VAL A 129 4.04 5.79 19.12
C VAL A 129 2.55 5.84 19.42
N MET A 130 1.72 5.61 18.39
CA MET A 130 0.27 5.80 18.47
C MET A 130 -0.49 4.65 17.84
N THR A 131 -1.75 4.45 18.25
CA THR A 131 -2.68 3.60 17.50
C THR A 131 -2.93 4.22 16.12
N ASP A 132 -3.41 3.43 15.17
CA ASP A 132 -3.71 3.92 13.82
C ASP A 132 -4.75 5.05 13.85
N PHE A 133 -5.75 4.96 14.75
CA PHE A 133 -6.79 5.97 14.94
C PHE A 133 -6.23 7.29 15.49
N ASP A 134 -5.38 7.22 16.53
CA ASP A 134 -4.76 8.40 17.13
C ASP A 134 -3.70 9.00 16.18
N ALA A 135 -2.99 8.15 15.44
CA ALA A 135 -2.00 8.57 14.43
C ALA A 135 -2.62 9.38 13.30
N CYS A 136 -3.80 8.99 12.80
CA CYS A 136 -4.52 9.76 11.78
C CYS A 136 -4.77 11.21 12.25
N LYS A 137 -5.19 11.38 13.51
CA LYS A 137 -5.45 12.71 14.09
C LYS A 137 -4.16 13.52 14.31
N GLU A 138 -3.11 12.89 14.84
CA GLU A 138 -1.83 13.59 15.03
C GLU A 138 -1.25 14.05 13.68
N VAL A 139 -1.38 13.23 12.62
CA VAL A 139 -0.95 13.61 11.27
C VAL A 139 -1.81 14.76 10.74
N SER A 140 -3.13 14.71 10.87
CA SER A 140 -3.99 15.77 10.33
C SER A 140 -3.80 17.12 11.00
N GLU A 141 -3.56 17.13 12.31
CA GLU A 141 -3.36 18.38 13.07
C GLU A 141 -1.99 19.03 12.80
N ASN A 142 -0.96 18.25 12.44
CA ASN A 142 0.43 18.71 12.46
C ASN A 142 1.16 18.64 11.11
N LEU A 143 0.75 17.78 10.17
CA LEU A 143 1.37 17.71 8.85
C LEU A 143 0.89 18.89 7.99
N LYS A 144 1.79 19.43 7.16
CA LYS A 144 1.56 20.59 6.29
C LYS A 144 2.07 20.29 4.89
N ASP A 145 1.42 20.87 3.88
CA ASP A 145 1.92 20.85 2.50
C ASP A 145 3.30 21.53 2.43
N GLY A 146 4.16 21.05 1.53
CA GLY A 146 5.56 21.47 1.43
C GLY A 146 6.49 20.82 2.47
N ALA A 147 5.96 20.13 3.49
CA ALA A 147 6.81 19.46 4.47
C ALA A 147 7.59 18.29 3.84
N SER A 148 8.89 18.23 4.10
CA SER A 148 9.72 17.10 3.68
C SER A 148 9.61 15.95 4.66
N VAL A 149 9.21 14.78 4.17
CA VAL A 149 8.92 13.59 4.99
C VAL A 149 9.73 12.37 4.56
N PHE A 150 9.99 11.51 5.53
CA PHE A 150 10.40 10.13 5.35
C PHE A 150 9.31 9.21 5.91
N ILE A 151 8.88 8.26 5.09
CA ILE A 151 7.82 7.31 5.36
C ILE A 151 8.36 5.90 5.11
N ARG A 152 8.04 4.98 6.01
CA ARG A 152 8.17 3.55 5.75
C ARG A 152 6.91 2.83 6.17
N GLY A 153 6.53 1.80 5.45
CA GLY A 153 5.25 1.14 5.66
C GLY A 153 5.14 -0.22 5.02
N GLY A 154 3.93 -0.77 5.08
CA GLY A 154 3.55 -2.00 4.39
C GLY A 154 2.84 -1.69 3.07
N LEU A 155 2.90 -2.65 2.16
CA LEU A 155 2.04 -2.67 0.97
C LEU A 155 0.80 -3.48 1.31
N ASP A 156 -0.37 -2.88 1.20
CA ASP A 156 -1.66 -3.54 1.42
C ASP A 156 -2.34 -3.74 0.06
N TYR A 157 -2.66 -4.99 -0.27
CA TYR A 157 -3.25 -5.36 -1.54
C TYR A 157 -4.68 -5.82 -1.29
N SER A 158 -5.59 -5.33 -2.10
CA SER A 158 -7.00 -5.69 -2.06
C SER A 158 -7.55 -5.70 -3.48
N SER A 159 -8.68 -6.35 -3.68
CA SER A 159 -9.46 -6.21 -4.91
C SER A 159 -10.93 -5.94 -4.61
N PHE A 160 -11.57 -5.25 -5.55
CA PHE A 160 -13.00 -4.96 -5.52
C PHE A 160 -13.55 -5.10 -6.94
N LEU A 161 -14.87 -5.27 -7.05
CA LEU A 161 -15.54 -5.23 -8.35
C LEU A 161 -15.91 -3.78 -8.64
N ASP A 162 -15.60 -3.30 -9.84
CA ASP A 162 -16.12 -2.02 -10.30
C ASP A 162 -17.61 -2.13 -10.68
N ASN A 163 -18.22 -1.00 -11.03
CA ASN A 163 -19.63 -0.92 -11.43
C ASN A 163 -19.98 -1.80 -12.64
N ASN A 164 -18.98 -2.23 -13.41
CA ASN A 164 -19.13 -3.09 -14.58
C ASN A 164 -18.85 -4.57 -14.26
N GLY A 165 -18.58 -4.90 -13.00
CA GLY A 165 -18.27 -6.26 -12.55
C GLY A 165 -16.82 -6.69 -12.83
N ASN A 166 -15.93 -5.77 -13.23
CA ASN A 166 -14.52 -6.10 -13.42
C ASN A 166 -13.78 -6.07 -12.08
N LYS A 167 -12.94 -7.07 -11.83
CA LYS A 167 -12.05 -7.09 -10.67
C LYS A 167 -10.96 -6.03 -10.84
N LYS A 168 -10.99 -4.98 -10.02
CA LYS A 168 -9.91 -4.00 -9.88
C LYS A 168 -9.06 -4.34 -8.67
N THR A 169 -7.75 -4.48 -8.89
CA THR A 169 -6.78 -4.61 -7.80
C THR A 169 -6.33 -3.22 -7.37
N SER A 170 -6.31 -2.99 -6.06
CA SER A 170 -5.81 -1.78 -5.42
C SER A 170 -4.59 -2.12 -4.56
N THR A 171 -3.59 -1.24 -4.59
CA THR A 171 -2.45 -1.30 -3.65
C THR A 171 -2.40 -0.02 -2.85
N LYS A 172 -2.44 -0.11 -1.53
CA LYS A 172 -2.32 1.02 -0.60
C LYS A 172 -0.92 1.05 0.04
N LEU A 173 -0.34 2.24 0.13
CA LEU A 173 0.89 2.48 0.89
C LEU A 173 0.50 2.80 2.33
N VAL A 174 0.54 1.80 3.21
CA VAL A 174 0.12 1.95 4.61
C VAL A 174 1.32 2.26 5.50
N PRO A 175 1.44 3.48 6.03
CA PRO A 175 2.61 3.88 6.79
C PRO A 175 2.67 3.14 8.13
N ASN A 176 3.88 2.74 8.52
CA ASN A 176 4.25 2.31 9.88
C ASN A 176 5.06 3.39 10.61
N GLN A 177 5.65 4.30 9.84
CA GLN A 177 6.32 5.49 10.33
C GLN A 177 6.08 6.65 9.36
N ILE A 178 5.84 7.83 9.91
CA ILE A 178 5.86 9.11 9.21
C ILE A 178 6.73 10.05 10.03
N SER A 179 7.74 10.68 9.42
CA SER A 179 8.67 11.57 10.11
C SER A 179 9.06 12.74 9.24
N LEU A 180 9.08 13.96 9.79
CA LEU A 180 9.74 15.08 9.11
C LEU A 180 11.22 14.77 8.91
N CYS A 181 11.78 15.08 7.75
CA CYS A 181 13.20 14.96 7.45
C CYS A 181 13.81 16.32 7.14
N SER A 182 15.04 16.36 6.66
CA SER A 182 15.64 17.58 6.11
C SER A 182 14.87 18.01 4.87
N ASP A 183 14.86 19.31 4.60
CA ASP A 183 14.20 19.86 3.42
C ASP A 183 14.73 19.19 2.14
N ILE A 184 13.81 18.88 1.24
CA ILE A 184 14.05 18.24 -0.03
C ILE A 184 13.90 19.31 -1.11
N ASP A 185 14.95 19.44 -1.90
CA ASP A 185 14.96 20.21 -3.13
C ASP A 185 15.21 19.23 -4.28
N PHE A 186 14.23 19.08 -5.18
CA PHE A 186 14.36 18.18 -6.32
C PHE A 186 15.38 18.68 -7.35
N SER A 187 15.74 19.96 -7.29
CA SER A 187 16.77 20.55 -8.16
C SER A 187 18.19 20.36 -7.62
N ASP A 188 18.36 19.91 -6.38
CA ASP A 188 19.67 19.58 -5.82
C ASP A 188 20.23 18.33 -6.50
N GLY A 189 21.35 18.48 -7.21
CA GLY A 189 22.03 17.37 -7.88
C GLY A 189 22.52 16.25 -6.94
N ASN A 190 22.54 16.48 -5.62
CA ASN A 190 22.83 15.45 -4.61
C ASN A 190 21.58 14.74 -4.10
N PHE A 191 20.37 15.19 -4.48
CA PHE A 191 19.15 14.52 -4.10
C PHE A 191 19.13 13.11 -4.70
N THR A 192 19.03 12.12 -3.82
CA THR A 192 18.80 10.73 -4.21
C THR A 192 17.34 10.41 -3.96
N GLN A 193 16.63 10.09 -5.04
CA GLN A 193 15.25 9.63 -4.99
C GLN A 193 15.14 8.38 -4.11
N GLN A 194 14.10 8.34 -3.26
CA GLN A 194 13.85 7.20 -2.39
C GLN A 194 12.35 6.88 -2.42
N ASN A 195 11.98 5.95 -3.27
CA ASN A 195 10.62 5.48 -3.54
C ASN A 195 10.64 3.94 -3.65
N ASP A 196 11.34 3.29 -2.74
CA ASP A 196 11.69 1.88 -2.86
C ASP A 196 10.63 0.95 -2.28
N PHE A 197 10.52 -0.24 -2.85
CA PHE A 197 9.73 -1.34 -2.30
C PHE A 197 10.52 -2.63 -2.21
N ILE A 198 10.07 -3.50 -1.31
CA ILE A 198 10.43 -4.91 -1.22
C ILE A 198 9.12 -5.70 -1.14
N GLN A 199 9.01 -6.77 -1.92
CA GLN A 199 7.83 -7.62 -1.94
C GLN A 199 8.23 -9.08 -2.11
N VAL A 200 7.61 -9.99 -1.35
CA VAL A 200 7.61 -11.41 -1.71
C VAL A 200 6.47 -11.63 -2.70
N ILE A 201 6.76 -12.19 -3.87
CA ILE A 201 5.76 -12.48 -4.90
C ILE A 201 5.71 -13.98 -5.15
N VAL A 202 4.53 -14.52 -5.45
CA VAL A 202 4.39 -15.85 -6.07
C VAL A 202 4.37 -15.62 -7.58
N PHE A 203 5.46 -15.96 -8.26
CA PHE A 203 5.63 -15.73 -9.69
C PHE A 203 4.63 -16.58 -10.49
N MET A 204 3.93 -15.96 -11.45
CA MET A 204 3.00 -16.67 -12.35
C MET A 204 3.48 -16.66 -13.81
N GLY A 205 4.15 -15.59 -14.23
CA GLY A 205 4.63 -15.47 -15.60
C GLY A 205 5.41 -14.19 -15.82
N ILE A 206 6.06 -14.12 -16.97
CA ILE A 206 6.69 -12.89 -17.46
C ILE A 206 6.57 -12.82 -18.96
N ASP A 207 5.99 -11.73 -19.43
CA ASP A 207 5.76 -11.46 -20.84
C ASP A 207 6.29 -10.09 -21.22
N GLN A 208 6.67 -9.95 -22.49
CA GLN A 208 7.09 -8.65 -23.00
C GLN A 208 5.85 -7.77 -23.16
N GLU A 209 5.89 -6.58 -22.59
CA GLU A 209 4.80 -5.62 -22.73
C GLU A 209 4.69 -5.15 -24.18
N LYS A 210 3.45 -5.00 -24.65
CA LYS A 210 3.13 -4.49 -25.98
C LYS A 210 2.19 -3.30 -25.88
N GLY A 211 2.50 -2.23 -26.61
CA GLY A 211 1.57 -1.13 -26.91
C GLY A 211 1.34 -1.11 -28.42
N ASN A 212 0.09 -1.05 -28.86
CA ASN A 212 -0.31 -1.15 -30.28
C ASN A 212 0.40 -2.32 -31.01
N ASP A 213 0.36 -3.50 -30.40
CA ASP A 213 1.03 -4.74 -30.83
C ASP A 213 2.57 -4.71 -30.96
N LYS A 214 3.21 -3.58 -30.65
CA LYS A 214 4.66 -3.41 -30.70
C LYS A 214 5.27 -3.53 -29.30
N PRO A 215 6.41 -4.23 -29.15
CA PRO A 215 7.05 -4.32 -27.86
C PRO A 215 7.54 -2.96 -27.35
N THR A 216 7.20 -2.62 -26.11
CA THR A 216 7.62 -1.35 -25.47
C THR A 216 9.05 -1.38 -24.95
N GLY A 217 9.63 -2.59 -24.85
CA GLY A 217 10.90 -2.84 -24.18
C GLY A 217 10.77 -3.18 -22.70
N ARG A 218 9.58 -2.98 -22.11
CA ARG A 218 9.26 -3.38 -20.73
C ARG A 218 8.76 -4.84 -20.69
N PHE A 219 8.80 -5.44 -19.51
CA PHE A 219 8.31 -6.78 -19.26
C PHE A 219 7.33 -6.77 -18.09
N VAL A 220 6.13 -7.34 -18.30
CA VAL A 220 5.12 -7.49 -17.25
C VAL A 220 5.36 -8.81 -16.55
N VAL A 221 5.57 -8.76 -15.24
CA VAL A 221 5.63 -9.92 -14.34
C VAL A 221 4.27 -10.10 -13.70
N SER A 222 3.55 -11.13 -14.10
CA SER A 222 2.31 -11.53 -13.44
C SER A 222 2.65 -12.31 -12.16
N ALA A 223 2.02 -11.94 -11.05
CA ALA A 223 2.28 -12.57 -9.76
C ALA A 223 1.02 -12.64 -8.89
N LYS A 224 1.10 -13.48 -7.85
CA LYS A 224 0.11 -13.52 -6.77
C LYS A 224 0.72 -12.99 -5.47
N VAL A 225 -0.08 -12.25 -4.72
CA VAL A 225 0.20 -11.81 -3.35
C VAL A 225 -0.80 -12.47 -2.41
N ILE A 226 -0.28 -13.23 -1.45
CA ILE A 226 -1.07 -13.90 -0.42
C ILE A 226 -1.27 -12.91 0.73
N THR A 227 -2.51 -12.47 0.94
CA THR A 227 -2.91 -11.61 2.06
C THR A 227 -3.45 -12.45 3.22
N TYR A 228 -3.92 -11.82 4.29
CA TYR A 228 -4.47 -12.54 5.43
C TYR A 228 -5.68 -13.40 5.07
N SER A 229 -6.57 -12.87 4.21
CA SER A 229 -7.86 -13.47 3.88
C SER A 229 -8.07 -13.69 2.38
N ASN A 230 -7.16 -13.22 1.52
CA ASN A 230 -7.34 -13.29 0.07
C ASN A 230 -6.03 -13.60 -0.68
N ILE A 231 -6.17 -13.85 -1.99
CA ILE A 231 -5.05 -13.97 -2.92
C ILE A 231 -5.28 -12.98 -4.05
N GLU A 232 -4.38 -12.01 -4.15
CA GLU A 232 -4.48 -10.92 -5.13
C GLU A 232 -3.59 -11.19 -6.33
N ASP A 233 -4.16 -10.99 -7.52
CA ASP A 233 -3.42 -11.00 -8.78
C ASP A 233 -2.87 -9.60 -9.00
N VAL A 234 -1.56 -9.51 -9.18
CA VAL A 234 -0.82 -8.25 -9.25
C VAL A 234 0.21 -8.29 -10.39
N GLU A 235 0.54 -7.12 -10.91
CA GLU A 235 1.53 -6.94 -11.95
C GLU A 235 2.70 -6.09 -11.45
N PHE A 236 3.89 -6.49 -11.85
CA PHE A 236 5.12 -5.72 -11.68
C PHE A 236 5.78 -5.51 -13.04
N ILE A 237 6.65 -4.51 -13.14
CA ILE A 237 7.36 -4.20 -14.37
C ILE A 237 8.84 -4.48 -14.19
N ILE A 238 9.49 -5.07 -15.20
CA ILE A 238 10.94 -5.10 -15.32
C ILE A 238 11.32 -4.36 -16.60
N GLU A 239 12.19 -3.36 -16.50
CA GLU A 239 12.74 -2.63 -17.65
C GLU A 239 14.09 -3.21 -18.10
N ASN A 240 14.82 -3.83 -17.17
CA ASN A 240 16.10 -4.46 -17.48
C ASN A 240 15.91 -5.84 -18.14
N LYS A 241 16.24 -5.92 -19.43
CA LYS A 241 16.12 -7.16 -20.24
C LYS A 241 16.89 -8.35 -19.66
N ASP A 242 18.06 -8.16 -19.09
CA ASP A 242 18.85 -9.25 -18.52
C ASP A 242 18.20 -9.83 -17.26
N LEU A 243 17.65 -8.96 -16.42
CA LEU A 243 16.86 -9.37 -15.25
C LEU A 243 15.59 -10.12 -15.68
N ALA A 244 14.86 -9.61 -16.67
CA ALA A 244 13.68 -10.28 -17.22
C ALA A 244 14.01 -11.67 -17.78
N ASN A 245 15.09 -11.79 -18.55
CA ASN A 245 15.59 -13.07 -19.05
C ASN A 245 16.01 -14.01 -17.90
N LYS A 246 16.57 -13.46 -16.82
CA LYS A 246 16.93 -14.26 -15.64
C LYS A 246 15.69 -14.80 -14.93
N PHE A 247 14.63 -14.01 -14.79
CA PHE A 247 13.33 -14.46 -14.27
C PHE A 247 12.78 -15.60 -15.12
N LYS A 248 12.66 -15.37 -16.43
CA LYS A 248 12.13 -16.35 -17.39
C LYS A 248 12.86 -17.70 -17.36
N LYS A 249 14.18 -17.70 -17.14
CA LYS A 249 15.00 -18.92 -17.06
C LYS A 249 14.98 -19.59 -15.68
N SER A 250 14.85 -18.82 -14.60
CA SER A 250 15.10 -19.32 -13.24
C SER A 250 13.83 -19.59 -12.44
N LEU A 251 12.72 -18.97 -12.82
CA LEU A 251 11.44 -19.09 -12.13
C LEU A 251 10.44 -19.88 -12.97
N LYS A 252 9.65 -20.69 -12.28
CA LYS A 252 8.47 -21.36 -12.82
C LYS A 252 7.24 -20.78 -12.10
N PRO A 253 6.05 -20.85 -12.71
CA PRO A 253 4.81 -20.51 -12.02
C PRO A 253 4.77 -21.18 -10.64
N TYR A 254 4.24 -20.47 -9.65
CA TYR A 254 4.14 -20.90 -8.24
C TYR A 254 5.45 -20.91 -7.42
N ASN A 255 6.58 -20.54 -8.02
CA ASN A 255 7.76 -20.21 -7.23
C ASN A 255 7.56 -18.86 -6.54
N ALA A 256 7.88 -18.77 -5.24
CA ALA A 256 7.94 -17.48 -4.56
C ALA A 256 9.36 -16.92 -4.55
N ILE A 257 9.49 -15.60 -4.64
CA ILE A 257 10.78 -14.88 -4.61
C ILE A 257 10.60 -13.49 -3.99
N GLN A 258 11.62 -13.00 -3.29
CA GLN A 258 11.67 -11.62 -2.84
C GLN A 258 12.25 -10.73 -3.95
N VAL A 259 11.48 -9.72 -4.35
CA VAL A 259 11.87 -8.69 -5.31
C VAL A 259 11.95 -7.33 -4.63
N SER A 260 12.70 -6.41 -5.25
CA SER A 260 12.77 -5.02 -4.82
C SER A 260 12.97 -4.09 -6.01
N GLY A 261 12.61 -2.83 -5.84
CA GLY A 261 12.86 -1.78 -6.80
C GLY A 261 12.10 -0.52 -6.46
N HIS A 262 11.56 0.19 -7.46
CA HIS A 262 10.99 1.51 -7.29
C HIS A 262 9.48 1.54 -7.56
N MET A 263 8.76 2.33 -6.78
CA MET A 263 7.33 2.62 -6.96
C MET A 263 7.19 3.89 -7.77
N VAL A 264 6.53 3.85 -8.92
CA VAL A 264 6.37 5.03 -9.78
C VAL A 264 4.91 5.34 -10.03
N ALA A 265 4.61 6.63 -10.16
CA ALA A 265 3.35 7.12 -10.70
C ALA A 265 3.51 7.23 -12.22
N SER A 266 2.65 6.55 -12.98
CA SER A 266 2.69 6.46 -14.43
C SER A 266 1.35 6.93 -15.00
N THR A 267 1.37 7.89 -15.92
CA THR A 267 0.17 8.33 -16.66
C THR A 267 0.12 7.56 -17.97
N GLN A 268 -1.00 6.88 -18.25
CA GLN A 268 -1.15 6.24 -19.56
C GLN A 268 -1.39 7.32 -20.62
N THR A 269 -0.72 7.21 -21.75
CA THR A 269 -0.90 8.08 -22.92
C THR A 269 -1.34 7.22 -24.09
N GLU A 270 -2.47 7.56 -24.70
CA GLU A 270 -2.88 6.96 -25.98
C GLU A 270 -2.52 7.92 -27.12
N THR A 271 -1.86 7.39 -28.14
CA THR A 271 -1.69 8.07 -29.43
C THR A 271 -2.96 7.83 -30.24
N ILE A 272 -3.73 8.89 -30.50
CA ILE A 272 -4.85 8.81 -31.43
C ILE A 272 -4.23 8.93 -32.82
N GLU A 273 -4.25 7.83 -33.59
CA GLU A 273 -4.00 7.91 -35.03
C GLU A 273 -5.24 8.57 -35.65
N ASP A 274 -5.05 9.73 -36.31
CA ASP A 274 -6.12 10.40 -37.04
C ASP A 274 -6.67 9.43 -38.09
N ASP A 275 -7.99 9.25 -38.12
CA ASP A 275 -8.69 8.49 -39.16
C ASP A 275 -8.23 8.95 -40.56
N ASP A 276 -8.18 8.01 -41.50
CA ASP A 276 -7.67 8.08 -42.91
C ASP A 276 -8.26 9.20 -43.82
N ASP A 277 -8.92 10.23 -43.27
CA ASP A 277 -9.62 11.31 -43.99
C ASP A 277 -8.99 12.71 -43.78
N ASN A 278 -7.71 12.79 -43.40
CA ASN A 278 -6.99 14.05 -43.23
C ASN A 278 -6.49 14.65 -44.57
N TRP A 279 -6.95 15.86 -44.90
CA TRP A 279 -6.45 16.67 -46.03
C TRP A 279 -5.38 17.69 -45.56
N GLY A 280 -4.31 17.23 -44.90
CA GLY A 280 -3.25 18.09 -44.33
C GLY A 280 -2.13 17.34 -43.60
N GLU A 281 -1.24 18.05 -42.89
CA GLU A 281 -0.18 17.44 -42.06
C GLU A 281 -0.78 16.69 -40.86
N GLU A 282 -0.30 15.46 -40.61
CA GLU A 282 -0.71 14.63 -39.47
C GLU A 282 -0.43 15.35 -38.15
N VAL A 283 -1.47 15.55 -37.33
CA VAL A 283 -1.31 16.09 -35.97
C VAL A 283 -1.47 14.92 -35.00
N SER A 284 -0.38 14.23 -34.70
CA SER A 284 -0.40 13.22 -33.64
C SER A 284 -0.57 13.91 -32.28
N MET A 285 -1.77 13.86 -31.70
CA MET A 285 -2.00 14.31 -30.33
C MET A 285 -1.91 13.11 -29.38
N GLU A 286 -0.99 13.17 -28.40
CA GLU A 286 -0.99 12.25 -27.28
C GLU A 286 -2.06 12.67 -26.28
N LYS A 287 -3.12 11.87 -26.15
CA LYS A 287 -4.12 12.09 -25.10
C LYS A 287 -3.62 11.43 -23.82
N VAL A 288 -3.32 12.24 -22.81
CA VAL A 288 -3.08 11.74 -21.45
C VAL A 288 -4.39 11.15 -20.93
N LEU A 289 -4.42 9.83 -20.74
CA LEU A 289 -5.49 9.14 -20.05
C LEU A 289 -5.28 9.34 -18.54
N ALA A 290 -6.09 10.19 -17.94
CA ALA A 290 -6.31 10.11 -16.50
C ALA A 290 -7.11 8.82 -16.21
N PRO A 291 -6.77 8.03 -15.18
CA PRO A 291 -5.92 8.38 -14.03
C PRO A 291 -4.48 7.82 -14.05
N THR A 292 -3.60 8.48 -13.30
CA THR A 292 -2.21 8.03 -13.03
C THR A 292 -2.19 6.69 -12.28
N LYS A 293 -1.67 5.64 -12.91
CA LYS A 293 -1.49 4.31 -12.33
C LYS A 293 -0.21 4.24 -11.50
N ARG A 294 -0.25 3.54 -10.36
CA ARG A 294 0.97 3.17 -9.64
C ARG A 294 1.57 1.91 -10.25
N GLU A 295 2.84 1.97 -10.66
CA GLU A 295 3.61 0.81 -11.13
C GLU A 295 4.73 0.47 -10.15
N PHE A 296 5.08 -0.81 -10.08
CA PHE A 296 6.18 -1.31 -9.25
C PHE A 296 7.27 -1.86 -10.17
N ILE A 297 8.35 -1.10 -10.34
CA ILE A 297 9.47 -1.42 -11.21
C ILE A 297 10.48 -2.27 -10.44
N ILE A 298 10.57 -3.56 -10.75
CA ILE A 298 11.55 -4.48 -10.17
C ILE A 298 12.91 -4.20 -10.80
N THR A 299 13.88 -3.84 -9.95
CA THR A 299 15.28 -3.62 -10.34
C THR A 299 16.21 -4.69 -9.76
N ASN A 300 15.76 -5.45 -8.77
CA ASN A 300 16.53 -6.53 -8.16
C ASN A 300 15.63 -7.66 -7.64
N ALA A 301 16.19 -8.88 -7.56
CA ALA A 301 15.54 -10.04 -7.00
C ALA A 301 16.54 -10.90 -6.23
N LYS A 302 16.15 -11.35 -5.04
CA LYS A 302 17.02 -12.13 -4.17
C LYS A 302 16.90 -13.62 -4.49
N GLY A 303 17.69 -14.11 -5.45
CA GLY A 303 17.63 -15.51 -5.89
C GLY A 303 17.80 -16.56 -4.78
N SER A 304 18.44 -16.22 -3.66
CA SER A 304 18.57 -17.10 -2.49
C SER A 304 17.26 -17.29 -1.71
N THR A 305 16.21 -16.51 -1.98
CA THR A 305 14.89 -16.64 -1.34
C THR A 305 13.88 -17.36 -2.23
N VAL A 306 14.33 -18.01 -3.31
CA VAL A 306 13.43 -18.77 -4.16
C VAL A 306 12.87 -19.94 -3.37
N ASP A 307 11.57 -19.94 -3.20
CA ASP A 307 10.79 -20.99 -2.56
C ASP A 307 9.98 -21.72 -3.63
N LYS A 308 10.05 -23.04 -3.61
CA LYS A 308 9.41 -23.94 -4.58
C LYS A 308 8.40 -24.88 -3.92
N GLU A 309 8.25 -24.79 -2.60
CA GLU A 309 7.59 -25.80 -1.78
C GLU A 309 6.35 -25.24 -1.07
N LEU A 310 6.35 -23.99 -0.62
CA LEU A 310 5.22 -23.45 0.14
C LEU A 310 4.03 -23.09 -0.75
N TYR A 311 4.27 -22.40 -1.88
CA TYR A 311 3.22 -21.80 -2.70
C TYR A 311 2.90 -22.59 -3.97
N THR A 312 3.02 -23.92 -3.91
CA THR A 312 2.73 -24.79 -5.06
C THR A 312 1.33 -24.56 -5.65
N GLU A 313 1.14 -24.95 -6.91
CA GLU A 313 -0.15 -24.86 -7.61
C GLU A 313 -1.28 -25.50 -6.79
N ALA A 314 -1.04 -26.67 -6.19
CA ALA A 314 -2.00 -27.36 -5.36
C ALA A 314 -2.41 -26.52 -4.14
N ASN A 315 -1.43 -26.00 -3.38
CA ASN A 315 -1.70 -25.21 -2.18
C ASN A 315 -2.42 -23.90 -2.50
N VAL A 316 -2.01 -23.21 -3.57
CA VAL A 316 -2.66 -21.97 -4.01
C VAL A 316 -4.08 -22.24 -4.50
N THR A 317 -4.29 -23.30 -5.28
CA THR A 317 -5.63 -23.68 -5.77
C THR A 317 -6.56 -24.07 -4.64
N GLU A 318 -6.05 -24.80 -3.64
CA GLU A 318 -6.82 -25.13 -2.43
C GLU A 318 -7.24 -23.85 -1.68
N ALA A 319 -6.31 -22.90 -1.50
CA ALA A 319 -6.60 -21.63 -0.85
C ALA A 319 -7.64 -20.80 -1.63
N VAL A 320 -7.52 -20.71 -2.95
CA VAL A 320 -8.51 -20.05 -3.83
C VAL A 320 -9.88 -20.73 -3.70
N SER A 321 -9.94 -22.06 -3.67
CA SER A 321 -11.20 -22.79 -3.49
C SER A 321 -11.86 -22.45 -2.15
N LYS A 322 -11.10 -22.35 -1.06
CA LYS A 322 -11.61 -21.93 0.26
C LYS A 322 -12.14 -20.50 0.24
N ILE A 323 -11.46 -19.57 -0.45
CA ILE A 323 -11.94 -18.19 -0.63
C ILE A 323 -13.27 -18.16 -1.39
N VAL A 324 -13.35 -18.88 -2.51
CA VAL A 324 -14.58 -18.93 -3.34
C VAL A 324 -15.75 -19.54 -2.56
N GLN A 325 -15.51 -20.61 -1.80
CA GLN A 325 -16.53 -21.23 -0.96
C GLN A 325 -17.02 -20.28 0.15
N ALA A 326 -16.11 -19.55 0.78
CA ALA A 326 -16.46 -18.56 1.80
C ALA A 326 -17.31 -17.42 1.21
N ASN A 327 -16.90 -16.86 0.06
CA ASN A 327 -17.64 -15.81 -0.63
C ASN A 327 -19.04 -16.28 -1.07
N LYS A 328 -19.15 -17.53 -1.56
CA LYS A 328 -20.44 -18.10 -1.94
C LYS A 328 -21.35 -18.29 -0.72
N ALA A 329 -20.83 -18.82 0.39
CA ALA A 329 -21.59 -18.99 1.62
C ALA A 329 -22.09 -17.64 2.17
N GLU A 330 -21.29 -16.59 2.06
CA GLU A 330 -21.67 -15.22 2.44
C GLU A 330 -22.80 -14.66 1.55
N ASN A 331 -22.81 -15.00 0.26
CA ASN A 331 -23.91 -14.60 -0.64
C ASN A 331 -25.19 -15.42 -0.41
N ASP A 332 -25.08 -16.73 -0.15
CA ASP A 332 -26.23 -17.66 -0.11
C ASP A 332 -27.02 -17.59 1.22
N PHE A 333 -26.37 -17.31 2.35
CA PHE A 333 -27.03 -17.31 3.66
C PHE A 333 -27.49 -15.93 4.13
N GLY A 334 -27.34 -14.91 3.30
CA GLY A 334 -27.40 -13.52 3.72
C GLY A 334 -26.26 -13.29 4.69
N GLY A 335 -25.09 -12.93 4.16
CA GLY A 335 -23.89 -12.69 4.94
C GLY A 335 -24.25 -11.94 6.21
N ASP A 336 -23.80 -12.45 7.36
CA ASP A 336 -23.93 -11.70 8.60
C ASP A 336 -23.64 -10.24 8.27
N VAL A 337 -24.51 -9.35 8.71
CA VAL A 337 -24.38 -7.90 8.51
C VAL A 337 -23.07 -7.35 9.12
N ASP A 338 -22.26 -8.24 9.71
CA ASP A 338 -20.91 -8.14 10.24
C ASP A 338 -19.81 -8.51 9.22
N GLY A 339 -20.14 -8.64 7.92
CA GLY A 339 -19.18 -8.70 6.83
C GLY A 339 -18.38 -7.41 6.73
N ASP A 340 -17.11 -7.51 7.13
CA ASP A 340 -15.98 -6.59 7.04
C ASP A 340 -15.79 -5.93 5.63
N ASN A 341 -16.80 -5.18 5.13
CA ASN A 341 -16.66 -4.30 3.98
C ASN A 341 -15.96 -3.00 4.43
N TRP A 342 -14.67 -3.13 4.69
CA TRP A 342 -13.79 -2.04 5.11
C TRP A 342 -13.52 -1.09 3.94
N GLY A 343 -14.26 0.02 3.93
CA GLY A 343 -13.84 1.23 3.24
C GLY A 343 -14.24 1.31 1.76
N GLU A 344 -15.53 1.24 1.47
CA GLU A 344 -16.13 2.13 0.46
C GLU A 344 -16.14 3.56 1.04
N ALA A 345 -14.94 4.13 1.20
CA ALA A 345 -14.81 5.53 0.90
C ALA A 345 -14.21 5.52 -0.49
N ASP A 346 -15.02 5.89 -1.47
CA ASP A 346 -14.57 6.24 -2.80
C ASP A 346 -13.53 7.38 -2.64
N LEU A 347 -12.28 6.97 -2.49
CA LEU A 347 -11.11 7.84 -2.44
C LEU A 347 -10.28 7.68 -3.73
N ASP A 348 -10.79 6.86 -4.66
CA ASP A 348 -10.24 6.69 -6.01
C ASP A 348 -10.99 7.54 -7.06
N SER A 349 -12.06 8.26 -6.68
CA SER A 349 -12.66 9.28 -7.53
C SER A 349 -11.89 10.60 -7.41
N GLY A 350 -10.71 10.64 -8.04
CA GLY A 350 -10.25 11.87 -8.68
C GLY A 350 -11.04 12.14 -9.96
N ASN A 351 -12.38 12.10 -9.88
CA ASN A 351 -13.24 12.53 -10.97
C ASN A 351 -13.33 14.06 -10.86
N ASP A 352 -12.35 14.76 -11.45
CA ASP A 352 -12.48 16.17 -11.82
C ASP A 352 -13.42 16.26 -13.05
N GLU A 353 -14.64 15.77 -12.90
CA GLU A 353 -15.76 16.14 -13.75
C GLU A 353 -16.74 16.90 -12.86
N ASP A 354 -16.47 18.20 -12.71
CA ASP A 354 -17.46 19.27 -12.78
C ASP A 354 -16.78 20.60 -12.41
N GLU A 355 -16.17 21.24 -13.41
CA GLU A 355 -16.44 22.65 -13.68
C GLU A 355 -15.97 22.97 -15.11
N ALA A 356 -16.92 22.86 -16.04
CA ALA A 356 -16.81 23.51 -17.33
C ALA A 356 -16.94 25.02 -17.14
N TRP A 357 -15.98 25.76 -17.71
CA TRP A 357 -15.83 27.22 -17.88
C TRP A 357 -15.04 27.99 -16.83
#